data_AF-A0A7U9KWA1-F1
#
_entry.id   AF-A0A7U9KWA1-F1
#
_cell.length_a   1.000
_cell.length_b   1.000
_cell.length_c   1.000
_cell.angle_alpha   90.00
_cell.angle_beta   90.00
_cell.angle_gamma   90.00
#
_symmetry.space_group_name_H-M   'P 1'
#
loop_
_entity.id
_entity.type
_entity.pdbx_description
1 polymer ?
#
loop_
_entity_poly.entity_id
_entity_poly.type
_entity_poly.pdbx_seq_one_letter_code
_entity_poly.pdbx_strand_id
1 'polypeptide(L)' 'MPPSRPSPTLTPEDIAHLARRAGLPLPEDRLTGVAATVNTIDSVLSALRALPLGDTPPAPVFTAAPRTTHSPGKTS' A
#
# COMPACT_ATOMS: atom_id res chain seq x y z
N MET A 1 -0.79 3.11 24.80
CA MET A 1 -0.38 2.69 23.44
C MET A 1 0.94 3.39 23.13
N PRO A 2 2.02 2.69 22.73
CA PRO A 2 3.23 3.39 22.33
C PRO A 2 2.91 4.31 21.14
N PRO A 3 3.49 5.53 21.07
CA PRO A 3 3.33 6.37 19.91
C PRO A 3 3.86 5.61 18.69
N SER A 4 3.07 5.59 17.61
CA SER A 4 3.51 5.05 16.32
C SER A 4 4.83 5.74 15.95
N ARG A 5 5.93 4.98 15.92
CA ARG A 5 7.22 5.56 15.54
C ARG A 5 7.09 6.13 14.12
N PRO A 6 7.59 7.35 13.86
CA PRO A 6 7.64 7.86 12.50
C PRO A 6 8.44 6.89 11.64
N SER A 7 7.96 6.64 10.43
CA SER A 7 8.73 5.90 9.44
C SER A 7 10.01 6.69 9.12
N PRO A 8 11.18 6.03 9.01
CA PRO A 8 12.39 6.71 8.55
C PRO A 8 12.23 7.11 7.08
N THR A 9 12.75 8.29 6.72
CA THR A 9 12.84 8.73 5.33
C THR A 9 13.69 7.75 4.53
N LEU A 10 13.16 7.23 3.43
CA LEU A 10 13.85 6.26 2.58
C LEU A 10 14.81 6.95 1.61
N THR A 11 16.01 6.39 1.50
CA THR A 11 17.06 6.80 0.56
C THR A 11 16.94 6.05 -0.77
N PRO A 12 17.62 6.50 -1.84
CA PRO A 12 17.70 5.75 -3.10
C PRO A 12 18.25 4.32 -2.92
N GLU A 13 19.18 4.11 -2.00
CA GLU A 13 19.73 2.78 -1.69
C GLU A 13 18.68 1.88 -1.02
N ASP A 14 17.90 2.42 -0.08
CA ASP A 14 16.78 1.68 0.52
C ASP A 14 15.76 1.25 -0.54
N ILE A 15 15.46 2.13 -1.50
CA ILE A 15 14.58 1.80 -2.62
C ILE A 15 15.19 0.69 -3.49
N ALA A 16 16.49 0.72 -3.79
CA ALA A 16 17.15 -0.33 -4.56
C ALA A 16 17.03 -1.70 -3.86
N HIS A 17 17.23 -1.73 -2.54
CA HIS A 17 17.07 -2.95 -1.74
C HIS A 17 15.61 -3.46 -1.75
N LEU A 18 14.64 -2.57 -1.55
CA LEU A 18 13.22 -2.92 -1.58
C LEU A 18 12.76 -3.39 -2.97
N ALA A 19 13.23 -2.74 -4.03
CA ALA A 19 12.93 -3.08 -5.42
C ALA A 19 13.47 -4.47 -5.79
N ARG A 20 14.70 -4.79 -5.38
CA ARG A 20 15.26 -6.15 -5.49
C ARG A 20 14.43 -7.17 -4.72
N ARG A 21 14.02 -6.84 -3.49
CA ARG A 21 13.17 -7.72 -2.67
C ARG A 21 11.80 -7.97 -3.29
N ALA A 22 11.26 -6.99 -4.02
CA ALA A 22 10.00 -7.12 -4.75
C ALA A 22 10.13 -7.85 -6.10
N GLY A 23 11.35 -8.25 -6.49
CA GLY A 23 11.59 -8.88 -7.80
C GLY A 23 11.49 -7.89 -8.97
N LEU A 24 11.56 -6.59 -8.71
CA LEU A 24 11.49 -5.53 -9.72
C LEU A 24 12.71 -4.60 -9.61
N PRO A 25 13.91 -5.02 -10.06
CA PRO A 25 15.09 -4.16 -10.05
C PRO A 25 14.83 -2.89 -10.87
N LEU A 26 15.14 -1.73 -10.30
CA LEU A 26 14.95 -0.44 -10.94
C LEU A 26 16.30 0.09 -11.48
N PRO A 27 16.29 0.77 -12.65
CA PRO A 27 17.43 1.57 -13.11
C PRO A 27 17.82 2.66 -12.10
N GLU A 28 19.10 2.97 -12.00
CA GLU A 28 19.63 3.93 -11.02
C GLU A 28 19.03 5.33 -11.17
N ASP A 29 18.78 5.79 -12.40
CA ASP A 29 18.15 7.08 -12.70
C ASP A 29 16.72 7.20 -12.16
N ARG A 30 16.04 6.06 -11.89
CA ARG A 30 14.70 6.02 -11.32
C ARG A 30 14.69 6.06 -9.80
N LEU A 31 15.77 5.65 -9.13
CA LEU A 31 15.78 5.43 -7.67
C LEU A 31 15.46 6.71 -6.89
N THR A 32 16.05 7.85 -7.29
CA THR A 32 15.81 9.14 -6.64
C THR A 32 14.35 9.59 -6.75
N GLY A 33 13.74 9.46 -7.93
CA GLY A 33 12.35 9.83 -8.15
C GLY A 33 11.38 8.93 -7.40
N VAL A 34 11.68 7.62 -7.34
CA VAL A 34 10.88 6.66 -6.57
C VAL A 34 11.00 6.93 -5.07
N ALA A 35 12.20 7.20 -4.55
CA ALA A 35 12.40 7.56 -3.15
C ALA A 35 11.59 8.80 -2.75
N ALA A 36 11.63 9.87 -3.56
CA ALA A 36 10.81 11.06 -3.33
C ALA A 36 9.31 10.75 -3.33
N THR A 37 8.85 9.90 -4.25
CA THR A 37 7.45 9.48 -4.35
C THR A 37 7.02 8.68 -3.11
N VAL A 38 7.81 7.70 -2.70
CA VAL A 38 7.51 6.86 -1.53
C VAL A 38 7.49 7.70 -0.25
N ASN A 39 8.44 8.62 -0.07
CA ASN A 39 8.45 9.53 1.07
C ASN A 39 7.22 10.47 1.08
N THR A 40 6.76 10.90 -0.10
CA THR A 40 5.50 11.66 -0.22
C THR A 40 4.29 10.84 0.23
N ILE A 41 4.21 9.58 -0.22
CA ILE A 41 3.15 8.65 0.21
C ILE A 41 3.22 8.39 1.71
N ASP A 42 4.40 8.17 2.27
CA ASP A 42 4.55 7.94 3.72
C ASP A 42 4.11 9.17 4.53
N SER A 43 4.37 10.39 4.06
CA SER A 43 3.84 11.61 4.69
C SER A 43 2.30 11.62 4.74
N VAL A 44 1.64 11.26 3.63
CA VAL A 44 0.18 11.14 3.58
C VAL A 44 -0.32 10.03 4.52
N LEU A 45 0.32 8.86 4.50
CA LEU A 45 -0.02 7.75 5.39
C LEU A 45 0.19 8.12 6.87
N SER A 46 1.22 8.90 7.18
CA SER A 46 1.50 9.41 8.51
C SER A 46 0.36 10.31 9.00
N ALA A 47 -0.11 11.23 8.14
CA ALA A 47 -1.28 12.05 8.43
C ALA A 47 -2.55 11.22 8.68
N LEU A 48 -2.80 10.18 7.86
CA LEU A 48 -3.94 9.29 8.05
C LEU A 48 -3.84 8.46 9.34
N ARG A 49 -2.64 7.98 9.71
CA ARG A 49 -2.40 7.23 10.95
C ARG A 49 -2.57 8.07 12.20
N ALA A 50 -2.38 9.39 12.09
CA ALA A 50 -2.59 10.33 13.19
C ALA A 50 -4.08 10.62 13.46
N LEU A 51 -4.99 10.18 12.59
CA LEU A 51 -6.42 10.39 12.78
C LEU A 51 -6.92 9.65 14.05
N PRO A 52 -7.71 10.31 14.91
CA PRO A 52 -8.28 9.67 16.08
C PRO A 52 -9.43 8.76 15.67
N LEU A 53 -9.15 7.46 15.54
CA LEU A 53 -10.18 6.46 15.19
C LEU A 53 -11.10 6.12 16.39
N GLY A 54 -10.74 6.50 17.61
CA GLY A 54 -11.52 6.19 18.82
C GLY A 54 -11.75 4.69 18.98
N ASP A 55 -12.98 4.29 19.29
CA ASP A 55 -13.39 2.89 19.39
C ASP A 55 -13.83 2.28 18.05
N THR A 56 -13.58 2.96 16.92
CA THR A 56 -13.96 2.46 15.59
C THR A 56 -13.19 1.18 15.30
N PRO A 57 -13.83 0.00 15.21
CA PRO A 57 -13.13 -1.23 14.89
C PRO A 57 -12.64 -1.18 13.44
N PRO A 58 -11.58 -1.93 13.10
CA PRO A 58 -11.20 -2.14 11.70
C PRO A 58 -12.41 -2.60 10.90
N ALA A 59 -12.60 -2.04 9.70
CA ALA A 59 -13.72 -2.43 8.86
C ALA A 59 -13.75 -3.95 8.66
N PRO A 60 -14.92 -4.60 8.77
CA PRO A 60 -15.03 -6.04 8.53
C PRO A 60 -14.57 -6.35 7.11
N VAL A 61 -13.84 -7.46 6.96
CA VAL A 61 -13.20 -7.84 5.69
C VAL A 61 -14.27 -7.98 4.60
N PHE A 62 -14.27 -7.09 3.63
CA PHE A 62 -15.14 -7.20 2.46
C PHE A 62 -14.68 -8.39 1.61
N THR A 63 -15.44 -9.48 1.65
CA THR A 63 -15.27 -10.58 0.69
C THR A 63 -16.12 -10.27 -0.52
N ALA A 64 -15.50 -9.90 -1.64
CA ALA A 64 -16.21 -9.70 -2.89
C ALA A 64 -16.91 -11.01 -3.28
N ALA A 65 -18.25 -10.98 -3.40
CA ALA A 65 -19.00 -12.15 -3.84
C ALA A 65 -18.58 -12.53 -5.27
N PRO A 66 -18.43 -13.83 -5.59
CA PRO A 66 -18.13 -14.26 -6.94
C PRO A 66 -19.24 -13.77 -7.88
N ARG A 67 -18.82 -13.15 -8.98
CA ARG A 67 -19.72 -12.71 -10.05
C ARG A 67 -20.48 -13.93 -10.56
N THR A 68 -21.77 -14.05 -10.26
CA THR A 68 -22.63 -15.07 -10.86
C THR A 68 -22.67 -14.80 -12.37
N THR A 69 -21.93 -15.60 -13.14
CA THR A 69 -22.07 -15.65 -14.58
C THR A 69 -23.46 -16.23 -14.87
N HIS A 70 -24.38 -15.38 -15.32
CA HIS A 70 -25.67 -15.84 -15.79
C HIS A 70 -25.44 -16.67 -17.06
N SER A 71 -25.49 -18.00 -16.93
CA SER A 71 -25.50 -18.89 -18.09
C SER A 71 -26.92 -18.87 -18.67
N PRO A 72 -27.13 -18.46 -19.93
CA PRO A 72 -28.45 -18.44 -20.52
C PRO A 72 -28.94 -19.88 -20.66
N GLY A 73 -29.93 -20.25 -19.85
CA GLY A 73 -30.56 -21.55 -19.88
C GLY A 73 -31.15 -21.84 -21.26
N LYS A 74 -30.57 -22.82 -21.94
CA LYS A 74 -31.17 -23.52 -23.07
C LYS A 74 -32.36 -24.33 -22.54
N THR A 75 -33.57 -23.78 -22.61
CA THR A 75 -34.81 -24.55 -22.44
C THR A 75 -35.07 -25.31 -23.74
N SER A 76 -35.12 -26.63 -23.64
CA SER A 76 -35.57 -27.57 -24.68
C SER A 76 -37.08 -27.49 -24.89
#